data_AF-A0A9E3US36-F1
#
_entry.id   AF-A0A9E3US36-F1
#
_cell.length_a   1.000
_cell.length_b   1.000
_cell.length_c   1.000
_cell.angle_alpha   90.00
_cell.angle_beta   90.00
_cell.angle_gamma   90.00
#
_symmetry.space_group_name_H-M   'P 1'
#
loop_
_entity.id
_entity.type
_entity.pdbx_description
1 polymer ?
#
loop_
_entity_poly.entity_id
_entity_poly.type
_entity_poly.pdbx_seq_one_letter_code
_entity_poly.pdbx_strand_id
1 'polypeptide(L)'
;MSTKTRYVLGGVGMGVIALALVVVGMAVGTGRESGTLHAVRWMEAVKAYGESMRQEGQEVPAEVTLSELIRRGFLSESDAGDLLGMEVTLRIHVDETQPGEVLAKVVLPDGSTVVALGDGSVQPMRR
;
A
#
# COMPACT_ATOMS: atom_id res chain seq x y z
N MET A 1 24.66 -18.09 -8.73
CA MET A 1 24.13 -17.34 -7.58
C MET A 1 23.69 -15.99 -8.13
N SER A 2 22.51 -15.97 -8.76
CA SER A 2 22.08 -14.85 -9.62
C SER A 2 21.36 -13.79 -8.81
N THR A 3 21.84 -12.56 -8.99
CA THR A 3 21.51 -11.35 -8.24
C THR A 3 20.18 -10.75 -8.69
N LYS A 4 19.26 -10.60 -7.72
CA LYS A 4 18.16 -9.61 -7.60
C LYS A 4 17.44 -9.20 -8.90
N THR A 5 16.28 -9.81 -9.15
CA THR A 5 15.24 -9.15 -9.94
C THR A 5 14.32 -8.37 -9.01
N ARG A 6 14.62 -7.07 -8.84
CA ARG A 6 13.75 -6.10 -8.16
C ARG A 6 12.62 -5.74 -9.12
N TYR A 7 11.46 -6.39 -8.99
CA TYR A 7 10.29 -6.04 -9.78
C TYR A 7 9.60 -4.80 -9.20
N VAL A 8 9.18 -3.91 -10.10
CA VAL A 8 8.25 -2.82 -9.78
C VAL A 8 6.86 -3.43 -9.89
N LEU A 9 6.15 -3.53 -8.76
CA LEU A 9 4.74 -3.94 -8.63
C LEU A 9 4.23 -4.82 -9.80
N GLY A 10 4.69 -6.08 -9.85
CA GLY A 10 4.10 -7.11 -10.72
C GLY A 10 2.66 -7.42 -10.26
N GLY A 11 1.84 -7.98 -11.16
CA GLY A 11 0.39 -8.15 -10.95
C GLY A 11 -0.02 -8.89 -9.67
N VAL A 12 0.86 -9.72 -9.08
CA VAL A 12 0.57 -10.42 -7.81
C VAL A 12 0.63 -9.46 -6.62
N GLY A 13 1.67 -8.63 -6.52
CA GLY A 13 1.76 -7.61 -5.46
C GLY A 13 0.64 -6.57 -5.52
N MET A 14 0.15 -6.29 -6.73
CA MET A 14 -0.96 -5.38 -7.00
C MET A 14 -2.29 -5.92 -6.43
N GLY A 15 -2.60 -7.20 -6.66
CA GLY A 15 -3.82 -7.81 -6.12
C GLY A 15 -3.87 -7.83 -4.60
N VAL A 16 -2.72 -8.01 -3.96
CA VAL A 16 -2.58 -8.09 -2.50
C VAL A 16 -2.82 -6.74 -1.82
N ILE A 17 -2.20 -5.67 -2.31
CA ILE A 17 -2.40 -4.32 -1.75
C ILE A 17 -3.87 -3.90 -1.90
N ALA A 18 -4.49 -4.21 -3.05
CA ALA A 18 -5.90 -3.92 -3.24
C ALA A 18 -6.80 -4.69 -2.26
N LEU A 19 -6.53 -5.98 -2.04
CA LEU A 19 -7.24 -6.79 -1.07
C LEU A 19 -7.07 -6.25 0.36
N ALA A 20 -5.86 -5.81 0.73
CA ALA A 20 -5.57 -5.18 2.01
C ALA A 20 -6.48 -3.97 2.28
N LEU A 21 -6.55 -3.06 1.31
CA LEU A 21 -7.33 -1.83 1.42
C LEU A 21 -8.83 -2.13 1.50
N VAL A 22 -9.31 -3.13 0.77
CA VAL A 22 -10.70 -3.59 0.86
C VAL A 22 -11.00 -4.21 2.23
N VAL A 23 -10.12 -5.06 2.76
CA VAL A 23 -10.31 -5.68 4.09
C VAL A 23 -10.29 -4.64 5.19
N VAL A 24 -9.37 -3.68 5.13
CA VAL A 24 -9.32 -2.57 6.09
C VAL A 24 -10.60 -1.73 5.97
N GLY A 25 -11.02 -1.36 4.75
CA GLY A 25 -12.27 -0.65 4.53
C GLY A 25 -13.50 -1.38 5.11
N MET A 26 -13.57 -2.71 4.99
CA MET A 26 -14.61 -3.51 5.66
C MET A 26 -14.48 -3.46 7.19
N ALA A 27 -13.27 -3.53 7.73
CA ALA A 27 -13.02 -3.52 9.18
C ALA A 27 -13.35 -2.17 9.83
N VAL A 28 -13.13 -1.05 9.14
CA VAL A 28 -13.51 0.30 9.61
C VAL A 28 -14.97 0.68 9.30
N GLY A 29 -15.78 -0.24 8.78
CA GLY A 29 -17.22 -0.04 8.59
C GLY A 29 -17.59 0.81 7.37
N THR A 30 -16.68 0.94 6.42
CA THR A 30 -16.82 1.80 5.24
C THR A 30 -17.51 1.03 4.12
N GLY A 31 -18.45 1.67 3.42
CA GLY A 31 -19.33 1.03 2.44
C GLY A 31 -18.57 0.28 1.33
N ARG A 32 -19.07 -0.91 0.99
CA ARG A 32 -18.48 -1.90 0.06
C ARG A 32 -18.20 -1.38 -1.36
N GLU A 33 -18.80 -0.27 -1.77
CA GLU A 33 -18.84 0.19 -3.17
C GLU A 33 -17.66 1.10 -3.57
N SER A 34 -16.96 1.70 -2.61
CA SER A 34 -15.83 2.61 -2.88
C SER A 34 -14.44 1.99 -2.72
N GLY A 35 -14.30 0.87 -1.98
CA GLY A 35 -12.98 0.32 -1.61
C GLY A 35 -12.10 -0.09 -2.80
N THR A 36 -12.68 -0.70 -3.84
CA THR A 36 -11.91 -1.21 -4.99
C THR A 36 -11.39 -0.10 -5.91
N LEU A 37 -12.17 0.96 -6.11
CA LEU A 37 -11.78 2.12 -6.93
C LEU A 37 -10.64 2.92 -6.27
N HIS A 38 -10.72 3.11 -4.95
CA HIS A 38 -9.64 3.76 -4.20
C HIS A 38 -8.37 2.90 -4.21
N ALA A 39 -8.48 1.59 -4.05
CA ALA A 39 -7.33 0.69 -4.12
C ALA A 39 -6.54 0.81 -5.43
N VAL A 40 -7.22 0.88 -6.58
CA VAL A 40 -6.55 1.05 -7.88
C VAL A 40 -5.80 2.39 -7.96
N ARG A 41 -6.44 3.49 -7.54
CA ARG A 41 -5.80 4.82 -7.53
C ARG A 41 -4.58 4.86 -6.62
N TRP A 42 -4.63 4.19 -5.48
CA TRP A 42 -3.51 4.15 -4.54
C TRP A 42 -2.31 3.40 -5.12
N MET A 43 -2.56 2.31 -5.85
CA MET A 43 -1.48 1.57 -6.52
C MET A 43 -0.84 2.38 -7.65
N GLU A 44 -1.65 3.10 -8.43
CA GLU A 44 -1.14 4.03 -9.44
C GLU A 44 -0.30 5.14 -8.81
N ALA A 45 -0.75 5.69 -7.69
CA ALA A 45 -0.01 6.72 -6.95
C ALA A 45 1.33 6.22 -6.41
N VAL A 46 1.38 5.02 -5.81
CA VAL A 46 2.63 4.41 -5.33
C VAL A 46 3.60 4.19 -6.49
N LYS A 47 3.10 3.71 -7.64
CA LYS A 47 3.92 3.52 -8.84
C LYS A 47 4.45 4.85 -9.38
N ALA A 48 3.58 5.84 -9.55
CA ALA A 48 3.93 7.17 -10.03
C ALA A 48 4.93 7.86 -9.10
N TYR A 49 4.77 7.71 -7.78
CA TYR A 49 5.74 8.19 -6.81
C TYR A 49 7.12 7.54 -7.02
N GLY A 50 7.17 6.22 -7.13
CA GLY A 50 8.44 5.51 -7.40
C GLY A 50 9.08 5.88 -8.72
N GLU A 51 8.29 6.13 -9.77
CA GLU A 51 8.80 6.62 -11.07
C GLU A 51 9.31 8.06 -10.99
N SER A 52 8.60 8.96 -10.30
CA SER A 52 9.04 10.35 -10.10
C SER A 52 10.39 10.43 -9.39
N MET A 53 10.58 9.63 -8.32
CA MET A 53 11.84 9.57 -7.58
C MET A 53 13.00 9.13 -8.48
N ARG A 54 12.78 8.15 -9.38
CA ARG A 54 13.80 7.74 -10.36
C ARG A 54 14.11 8.84 -11.37
N GLN A 55 13.09 9.53 -11.87
CA GLN A 55 13.27 10.62 -12.84
C GLN A 55 14.00 11.82 -12.23
N GLU A 56 13.77 12.08 -10.94
CA GLU A 56 14.45 13.11 -10.15
C GLU A 56 15.88 12.68 -9.71
N GLY A 57 16.31 11.46 -10.05
CA GLY A 57 17.61 10.92 -9.63
C GLY A 57 17.72 10.65 -8.13
N GLN A 58 16.59 10.59 -7.42
CA GLN A 58 16.50 10.26 -6.01
C GLN A 58 16.41 8.74 -5.79
N GLU A 59 16.86 8.29 -4.62
CA GLU A 59 16.68 6.90 -4.23
C GLU A 59 15.20 6.61 -3.95
N VAL A 60 14.65 5.58 -4.60
CA VAL A 60 13.27 5.16 -4.36
C VAL A 60 13.22 4.47 -2.99
N PRO A 61 12.43 4.99 -2.03
CA PRO A 61 12.33 4.35 -0.73
C PRO A 61 11.65 2.99 -0.84
N ALA A 62 11.90 2.10 0.12
CA ALA A 62 11.27 0.79 0.15
C ALA A 62 9.75 0.88 0.43
N GLU A 63 9.35 1.90 1.20
CA GLU A 63 7.99 2.12 1.69
C GLU A 63 7.61 3.60 1.55
N VAL A 64 6.31 3.86 1.45
CA VAL A 64 5.73 5.21 1.38
C VAL A 64 4.46 5.25 2.21
N THR A 65 4.20 6.37 2.88
CA THR A 65 2.97 6.57 3.64
C THR A 65 1.89 7.22 2.79
N LEU A 66 0.62 6.99 3.13
CA LEU A 66 -0.51 7.65 2.48
C LEU A 66 -0.39 9.19 2.58
N SER A 67 0.00 9.70 3.75
CA SER A 67 0.22 11.14 3.95
C SER A 67 1.33 11.70 3.05
N GLU A 68 2.37 10.92 2.76
CA GLU A 68 3.43 11.33 1.81
C GLU A 68 2.88 11.41 0.37
N LEU A 69 2.10 10.42 -0.06
CA LEU A 69 1.47 10.41 -1.38
C LEU A 69 0.54 11.61 -1.56
N ILE A 70 -0.23 11.97 -0.53
CA ILE A 70 -1.10 13.15 -0.54
C ILE A 70 -0.26 14.43 -0.57
N ARG A 71 0.74 14.56 0.31
CA ARG A 71 1.59 15.75 0.40
C ARG A 71 2.33 16.04 -0.89
N ARG A 72 2.74 14.99 -1.61
CA ARG A 72 3.44 15.06 -2.89
C ARG A 72 2.49 15.21 -4.09
N GLY A 73 1.19 15.17 -3.88
CA GLY A 73 0.16 15.34 -4.92
C GLY A 73 -0.09 14.10 -5.78
N PHE A 74 0.38 12.92 -5.38
CA PHE A 74 0.07 11.65 -6.06
C PHE A 74 -1.33 11.12 -5.70
N LEU A 75 -1.88 11.56 -4.57
CA LEU A 75 -3.26 11.31 -4.15
C LEU A 75 -3.90 12.60 -3.64
N SER A 76 -5.22 12.71 -3.78
CA SER A 76 -6.00 13.72 -3.06
C SER A 76 -6.54 13.17 -1.74
N GLU A 77 -6.96 14.05 -0.83
CA GLU A 77 -7.67 13.65 0.40
C GLU A 77 -8.96 12.89 0.10
N SER A 78 -9.63 13.23 -1.01
CA SER A 78 -10.81 12.49 -1.47
C SER A 78 -10.46 11.07 -1.92
N ASP A 79 -9.28 10.85 -2.50
CA ASP A 79 -8.81 9.50 -2.85
C ASP A 79 -8.46 8.69 -1.60
N ALA A 80 -8.04 9.35 -0.51
CA ALA A 80 -7.75 8.70 0.75
C ALA A 80 -9.01 8.14 1.43
N GLY A 81 -10.17 8.75 1.16
CA GLY A 81 -11.47 8.35 1.68
C GLY A 81 -11.43 8.18 3.19
N ASP A 82 -11.95 7.05 3.66
CA ASP A 82 -12.09 6.75 5.10
C ASP A 82 -10.78 6.36 5.79
N LEU A 83 -9.69 6.22 5.04
CA LEU A 83 -8.35 5.99 5.57
C LEU A 83 -7.60 7.31 5.84
N LEU A 84 -8.23 8.45 5.54
CA LEU A 84 -7.72 9.78 5.86
C LEU A 84 -7.53 9.90 7.39
N GLY A 85 -6.33 10.29 7.81
CA GLY A 85 -5.96 10.40 9.22
C GLY A 85 -5.48 9.08 9.86
N MET A 86 -5.52 7.96 9.14
CA MET A 86 -4.87 6.71 9.58
C MET A 86 -3.41 6.66 9.13
N GLU A 87 -2.57 5.97 9.91
CA GLU A 87 -1.19 5.71 9.49
C GLU A 87 -1.18 4.48 8.57
N VAL A 88 -1.23 4.75 7.26
CA VAL A 88 -1.12 3.72 6.22
C VAL A 88 0.26 3.78 5.58
N THR A 89 0.97 2.66 5.59
CA THR A 89 2.28 2.47 4.96
C THR A 89 2.17 1.40 3.88
N LEU A 90 2.70 1.70 2.70
CA LEU A 90 2.67 0.84 1.51
C LEU A 90 4.09 0.56 1.04
N ARG A 91 4.40 -0.68 0.71
CA ARG A 91 5.68 -1.06 0.14
C ARG A 91 5.71 -0.75 -1.35
N ILE A 92 6.74 -0.04 -1.80
CA ILE A 92 6.91 0.34 -3.22
C ILE A 92 7.51 -0.83 -4.01
N HIS A 93 8.37 -1.61 -3.35
CA HIS A 93 9.05 -2.76 -3.93
C HIS A 93 8.48 -4.05 -3.34
N VAL A 94 7.95 -4.91 -4.20
CA VAL A 94 7.39 -6.21 -3.81
C VAL A 94 8.30 -7.30 -4.33
N ASP A 95 8.76 -8.19 -3.45
CA ASP A 95 9.45 -9.40 -3.84
C ASP A 95 8.45 -10.57 -3.89
N GLU A 96 8.05 -10.98 -5.08
CA GLU A 96 7.11 -12.09 -5.29
C GLU A 96 7.67 -13.44 -4.79
N THR A 97 8.97 -13.53 -4.51
CA THR A 97 9.60 -14.71 -3.90
C THR A 97 9.48 -14.72 -2.37
N GLN A 98 9.00 -13.63 -1.76
CA GLN A 98 8.79 -13.48 -0.33
C GLN A 98 7.29 -13.32 0.01
N PRO A 99 6.49 -14.39 -0.07
CA PRO A 99 5.04 -14.33 0.20
C PRO A 99 4.68 -13.83 1.61
N GLY A 100 5.57 -13.99 2.60
CA GLY A 100 5.38 -13.47 3.95
C GLY A 100 5.77 -11.99 4.14
N GLU A 101 6.20 -11.31 3.08
CA GLU A 101 6.62 -9.90 3.15
C GLU A 101 5.41 -8.98 3.37
N VAL A 102 5.51 -8.04 4.31
CA VAL A 102 4.46 -7.05 4.57
C VAL A 102 4.44 -6.03 3.42
N LEU A 103 3.34 -6.01 2.67
CA LEU A 103 3.14 -5.09 1.55
C LEU A 103 2.39 -3.84 1.94
N ALA A 104 1.48 -3.96 2.90
CA ALA A 104 0.74 -2.83 3.45
C ALA A 104 0.60 -3.00 4.96
N LYS A 105 0.69 -1.88 5.68
CA LYS A 105 0.49 -1.80 7.12
C LYS A 105 -0.44 -0.63 7.40
N VAL A 106 -1.49 -0.89 8.17
CA VAL A 106 -2.43 0.13 8.61
C VAL A 106 -2.48 0.12 10.13
N VAL A 107 -2.25 1.28 10.74
CA VAL A 107 -2.50 1.49 12.16
C VAL A 107 -3.89 2.11 12.29
N LEU A 108 -4.78 1.38 12.97
CA LEU A 108 -6.15 1.79 13.24
C LEU A 108 -6.20 2.81 14.39
N PRO A 109 -7.30 3.59 14.51
CA PRO A 109 -7.44 4.62 15.54
C PRO A 109 -7.37 4.09 16.99
N ASP A 110 -7.69 2.81 17.20
CA ASP A 110 -7.57 2.12 18.49
C ASP A 110 -6.13 1.67 18.81
N GLY A 111 -5.17 1.97 17.92
CA GLY A 111 -3.77 1.59 18.03
C GLY A 111 -3.48 0.15 17.57
N SER A 112 -4.49 -0.61 17.15
CA SER A 112 -4.27 -1.94 16.57
C SER A 112 -3.66 -1.82 15.17
N THR A 113 -2.86 -2.81 14.78
CA THR A 113 -2.20 -2.82 13.47
C THR A 113 -2.73 -3.97 12.63
N VAL A 114 -3.06 -3.68 11.37
CA VAL A 114 -3.42 -4.67 10.36
C VAL A 114 -2.35 -4.65 9.29
N VAL A 115 -1.83 -5.83 8.94
CA VAL A 115 -0.86 -5.99 7.85
C VAL A 115 -1.43 -6.85 6.75
N ALA A 116 -1.09 -6.52 5.51
CA ALA A 116 -1.29 -7.41 4.38
C ALA A 116 0.04 -7.91 3.86
N LEU A 117 0.10 -9.21 3.64
CA LEU A 117 1.30 -9.94 3.24
C LEU A 117 1.24 -10.31 1.77
N GLY A 118 2.39 -10.49 1.13
CA GLY A 118 2.52 -10.81 -0.31
C GLY A 118 1.84 -12.10 -0.79
N ASP A 119 1.37 -12.95 0.12
CA ASP A 119 0.53 -14.12 -0.15
C ASP A 119 -0.98 -13.79 -0.26
N GLY A 120 -1.36 -12.53 -0.05
CA GLY A 120 -2.76 -12.08 -0.03
C GLY A 120 -3.44 -12.21 1.33
N SER A 121 -2.74 -12.71 2.35
CA SER A 121 -3.27 -12.80 3.70
C SER A 121 -3.31 -11.41 4.35
N VAL A 122 -4.41 -11.10 5.02
CA VAL A 122 -4.53 -9.93 5.89
C VAL A 122 -4.60 -10.42 7.33
N GLN A 123 -3.70 -9.93 8.17
CA GLN A 123 -3.57 -10.40 9.54
C GLN A 123 -3.50 -9.23 10.52
N PRO A 124 -4.18 -9.30 11.67
CA PRO A 124 -3.94 -8.38 12.76
C PRO A 124 -2.55 -8.67 13.34
N MET A 125 -1.68 -7.67 13.33
CA MET A 125 -0.37 -7.77 13.96
C MET A 125 -0.50 -7.33 15.40
N ARG A 126 -0.46 -8.30 16.32
CA ARG A 126 -0.28 -8.01 17.75
C ARG A 126 1.19 -7.71 18.00
N ARG A 127 1.43 -6.56 18.64
CA ARG A 127 2.76 -6.11 19.05
C ARG A 127 3.41 -7.07 20.04
#